data_AF-A0A967UJD3-F1
#
_entry.id   AF-A0A967UJD3-F1
#
_cell.length_a   1.000
_cell.length_b   1.000
_cell.length_c   1.000
_cell.angle_alpha   90.00
_cell.angle_beta   90.00
_cell.angle_gamma   90.00
#
_symmetry.space_group_name_H-M   'P 1'
#
loop_
_entity.id
_entity.type
_entity.pdbx_description
1 polymer ?
#
loop_
_entity_poly.entity_id
_entity_poly.type
_entity_poly.pdbx_seq_one_letter_code
_entity_poly.pdbx_strand_id
1 'polypeptide(L)' 'PEALEHLPRPRNLTNSPYFAALTDERILRAILDGVPGTAMPAWRDTIGADDAWALVAQIRRLAGDRP' A
#
# COMPACT_ATOMS: atom_id res chain seq x y z
N PRO A 1 -5.10 10.97 -22.00
CA PRO A 1 -6.57 10.92 -22.20
C PRO A 1 -7.21 9.74 -21.45
N GLU A 2 -6.64 8.52 -21.52
CA GLU A 2 -7.15 7.32 -20.81
C GLU A 2 -6.70 7.25 -19.33
N ALA A 3 -5.45 7.63 -19.05
CA ALA A 3 -4.87 7.60 -17.69
C ALA A 3 -5.47 8.61 -16.68
N LEU A 4 -6.48 9.39 -17.08
CA LEU A 4 -7.23 10.29 -16.20
C LEU A 4 -8.52 9.63 -15.68
N GLU A 5 -8.97 8.53 -16.29
CA GLU A 5 -10.16 7.80 -15.85
C GLU A 5 -9.93 7.02 -14.55
N HIS A 6 -8.66 6.69 -14.26
CA HIS A 6 -8.26 5.93 -13.07
C HIS A 6 -7.47 6.82 -12.10
N LEU A 7 -8.14 7.86 -11.62
CA LEU A 7 -7.64 8.72 -10.56
C LEU A 7 -8.24 8.34 -9.20
N PRO A 8 -7.46 8.51 -8.11
CA PRO A 8 -6.05 8.85 -8.11
C PRO A 8 -5.17 7.68 -8.58
N ARG A 9 -4.02 8.02 -9.17
CA ARG A 9 -3.05 7.01 -9.62
C ARG A 9 -2.49 6.22 -8.44
N PRO A 10 -2.16 4.93 -8.64
CA PRO A 10 -1.42 4.16 -7.65
C PRO A 10 -0.14 4.87 -7.23
N ARG A 11 0.20 4.76 -5.95
CA ARG A 11 1.43 5.35 -5.39
C ARG A 11 2.65 4.60 -5.93
N ASN A 12 3.74 5.33 -6.22
CA ASN A 12 5.02 4.69 -6.48
C ASN A 12 5.58 4.08 -5.19
N LEU A 13 5.62 2.75 -5.10
CA LEU A 13 6.10 2.01 -3.93
C LEU A 13 7.60 2.16 -3.66
N THR A 14 8.39 2.67 -4.62
CA THR A 14 9.83 2.92 -4.43
C THR A 14 10.15 4.31 -3.87
N ASN A 15 9.13 5.12 -3.55
CA ASN A 15 9.31 6.45 -2.97
C ASN A 15 9.71 6.34 -1.48
N SER A 16 11.01 6.16 -1.24
CA SER A 16 11.56 5.94 0.10
C SER A 16 11.14 7.01 1.13
N PRO A 17 11.29 8.33 0.88
CA PRO A 17 10.89 9.35 1.86
C PRO A 17 9.41 9.29 2.26
N TYR A 18 8.53 8.93 1.32
CA TYR A 18 7.10 8.80 1.60
C TYR A 18 6.81 7.62 2.52
N PHE A 19 7.35 6.44 2.20
CA PHE A 19 7.08 5.24 3.00
C PHE A 19 7.78 5.29 4.35
N ALA A 20 9.00 5.84 4.44
CA ALA A 20 9.69 6.05 5.71
C ALA A 20 8.88 6.90 6.71
N ALA A 21 8.06 7.84 6.22
CA ALA A 21 7.18 8.66 7.05
C ALA A 21 5.87 7.98 7.48
N LEU A 22 5.49 6.86 6.86
CA LEU A 22 4.30 6.09 7.23
C LEU A 22 4.64 5.06 8.30
N THR A 23 3.69 4.74 9.18
CA THR A 23 3.81 3.58 10.08
C THR A 23 3.37 2.30 9.37
N ASP A 24 3.85 1.15 9.85
CA ASP A 24 3.47 -0.15 9.29
C ASP A 24 1.96 -0.40 9.42
N GLU A 25 1.33 0.04 10.50
CA GLU A 25 -0.12 -0.05 10.70
C GLU A 25 -0.90 0.81 9.70
N ARG A 26 -0.31 1.92 9.25
CA ARG A 26 -0.93 2.75 8.21
C ARG A 26 -0.92 2.05 6.86
N ILE A 27 0.19 1.37 6.53
CA ILE A 27 0.30 0.56 5.32
C ILE A 27 -0.63 -0.66 5.41
N LEU A 28 -0.65 -1.34 6.55
CA LEU A 28 -1.52 -2.48 6.81
C LEU A 28 -3.00 -2.13 6.65
N ARG A 29 -3.45 -1.00 7.23
CA ARG A 29 -4.83 -0.54 7.06
C ARG A 29 -5.17 -0.23 5.60
N ALA A 30 -4.25 0.34 4.84
CA ALA A 30 -4.48 0.57 3.42
C ALA A 30 -4.69 -0.76 2.66
N ILE A 31 -3.95 -1.81 3.00
CA ILE A 31 -4.12 -3.15 2.43
C ILE A 31 -5.46 -3.76 2.86
N LEU A 32 -5.73 -3.81 4.17
CA LEU A 32 -6.88 -4.52 4.71
C LEU A 32 -8.20 -3.79 4.40
N ASP A 33 -8.23 -2.48 4.59
CA ASP A 33 -9.46 -1.67 4.53
C ASP A 33 -9.58 -0.89 3.21
N GLY A 34 -8.57 -0.95 2.35
CA GLY A 34 -8.50 -0.16 1.13
C GLY A 34 -8.21 1.32 1.40
N VAL A 35 -8.33 2.15 0.36
CA VAL A 35 -8.18 3.61 0.49
C VAL A 35 -9.42 4.30 -0.07
N PRO A 36 -10.26 4.92 0.80
CA PRO A 36 -11.46 5.63 0.37
C PRO A 36 -11.20 6.69 -0.69
N GLY A 37 -12.10 6.78 -1.68
CA GLY A 37 -11.96 7.71 -2.80
C GLY A 37 -10.90 7.28 -3.83
N THR A 38 -10.47 6.01 -3.79
CA THR A 38 -9.53 5.44 -4.76
C THR A 38 -10.01 4.11 -5.30
N ALA A 39 -9.34 3.62 -6.34
CA ALA A 39 -9.56 2.28 -6.88
C ALA A 39 -8.93 1.15 -6.03
N MET A 40 -8.34 1.45 -4.87
CA MET A 40 -7.72 0.44 -4.00
C MET A 40 -8.79 -0.23 -3.12
N PRO A 41 -9.15 -1.50 -3.37
CA PRO A 41 -10.16 -2.20 -2.59
C PRO A 41 -9.61 -2.67 -1.24
N ALA A 42 -10.51 -3.05 -0.35
CA ALA A 42 -10.20 -3.76 0.88
C ALA A 42 -9.84 -5.22 0.58
N TRP A 43 -8.78 -5.73 1.20
CA TRP A 43 -8.34 -7.13 1.06
C TRP A 43 -8.55 -7.98 2.31
N ARG A 44 -9.12 -7.40 3.38
CA ARG A 44 -9.34 -8.07 4.67
C ARG A 44 -10.02 -9.44 4.58
N ASP A 45 -10.94 -9.62 3.65
CA ASP A 45 -11.70 -10.86 3.49
C ASP A 45 -11.07 -11.82 2.46
N THR A 46 -9.98 -11.40 1.81
CA THR A 46 -9.32 -12.13 0.72
C THR A 46 -7.97 -12.71 1.14
N ILE A 47 -7.23 -12.04 2.04
CA ILE A 47 -5.90 -12.46 2.50
C ILE A 47 -5.85 -12.65 4.01
N GLY A 48 -4.99 -13.57 4.47
CA GLY A 48 -4.74 -13.79 5.89
C GLY A 48 -3.96 -12.63 6.53
N ALA A 49 -3.99 -12.57 7.87
CA ALA A 49 -3.26 -11.54 8.63
C ALA A 49 -1.74 -11.63 8.41
N ASP A 50 -1.18 -12.84 8.37
CA ASP A 50 0.24 -13.07 8.13
C ASP A 50 0.68 -12.61 6.73
N ASP A 51 -0.14 -12.88 5.71
CA ASP A 51 0.09 -12.40 4.34
C ASP A 51 0.04 -10.87 4.26
N ALA A 52 -0.91 -10.24 4.97
CA ALA A 52 -1.01 -8.79 5.02
C ALA A 52 0.26 -8.16 5.63
N TRP A 53 0.79 -8.75 6.71
CA TRP A 53 2.08 -8.33 7.29
C TRP A 53 3.27 -8.61 6.37
N ALA A 54 3.27 -9.73 5.65
CA ALA A 54 4.28 -10.03 4.64
C ALA A 54 4.28 -9.00 3.49
N LEU A 55 3.10 -8.52 3.09
CA LEU A 55 2.96 -7.44 2.10
C LEU A 55 3.49 -6.09 2.64
N VAL A 56 3.25 -5.77 3.92
CA VAL A 56 3.86 -4.58 4.54
C VAL A 56 5.37 -4.67 4.49
N ALA A 57 5.95 -5.82 4.86
CA ALA A 57 7.39 -6.05 4.77
C ALA A 57 7.92 -5.92 3.34
N GLN A 58 7.17 -6.42 2.35
CA GLN A 58 7.53 -6.29 0.94
C GLN A 58 7.51 -4.83 0.47
N ILE A 59 6.53 -4.02 0.89
CA ILE A 59 6.47 -2.58 0.58
C ILE A 59 7.69 -1.86 1.16
N ARG A 60 8.10 -2.18 2.40
CA ARG A 60 9.31 -1.62 3.01
C ARG A 60 10.58 -1.95 2.22
N ARG A 61 10.68 -3.19 1.75
CA ARG A 61 11.80 -3.64 0.91
C ARG A 61 11.82 -2.90 -0.43
N LEU A 62 10.67 -2.70 -1.08
CA LEU A 62 10.57 -1.94 -2.33
C LEU A 62 10.91 -0.46 -2.14
N ALA A 63 10.54 0.13 -1.00
CA ALA A 63 10.87 1.49 -0.63
C ALA A 63 12.35 1.69 -0.25
N GLY A 64 13.14 0.62 -0.14
CA GLY A 64 14.54 0.69 0.32
C GLY A 64 14.68 1.18 1.76
N ASP A 65 13.60 1.12 2.54
CA ASP A 65 13.56 1.55 3.95
C ASP A 65 14.08 0.46 4.90
N ARG A 66 14.11 -0.78 4.43
CA ARG A 66 14.70 -1.91 5.13
C ARG A 66 15.94 -2.38 4.36
N PRO A 67 17.10 -2.61 5.01
CA PRO A 67 18.29 -3.13 4.35
C PRO A 67 18.09 -4.53 3.77
#